data_AF-A0A661JTH0-F1
#
_entry.id   AF-A0A661JTH0-F1
#
_cell.length_a   1.000
_cell.length_b   1.000
_cell.length_c   1.000
_cell.angle_alpha   90.00
_cell.angle_beta   90.00
_cell.angle_gamma   90.00
#
_symmetry.space_group_name_H-M   'P 1'
#
loop_
_entity.id
_entity.type
_entity.pdbx_description
1 polymer ?
#
loop_
_entity_poly.entity_id
_entity_poly.type
_entity_poly.pdbx_seq_one_letter_code
_entity_poly.pdbx_strand_id
1 'polypeptide(L)' 'MIAILDYRAGNLTSVKRALDYLGYPSRITSDPKEVI' A
#
# COMPACT_ATOMS: atom_id res chain seq x y z
N MET A 1 0.66 -9.79 3.29
CA MET A 1 1.13 -8.39 3.20
C MET A 1 0.28 -7.69 2.16
N ILE A 2 -0.34 -6.56 2.49
CA ILE A 2 -1.24 -5.83 1.58
C ILE A 2 -0.40 -4.92 0.67
N ALA A 3 -0.60 -5.04 -0.65
CA ALA A 3 0.01 -4.12 -1.61
C ALA A 3 -0.94 -2.94 -1.88
N ILE A 4 -0.43 -1.72 -1.73
CA ILE A 4 -1.10 -0.48 -2.13
C ILE A 4 -0.47 -0.07 -3.44
N LEU A 5 -1.20 -0.24 -4.55
CA LEU A 5 -0.65 0.04 -5.87
C LEU A 5 -0.44 1.54 -6.08
N ASP A 6 0.79 1.92 -6.40
CA ASP A 6 1.14 3.27 -6.81
C ASP A 6 0.82 3.50 -8.28
N TYR A 7 -0.43 3.90 -8.54
CA TYR A 7 -0.92 4.32 -9.85
C TYR A 7 -0.74 5.83 -10.11
N ARG A 8 0.10 6.52 -9.32
CA ARG A 8 0.44 7.94 -9.44
C ARG A 8 -0.74 8.92 -9.29
N ALA A 9 -1.77 8.54 -8.54
CA ALA A 9 -2.87 9.44 -8.17
C ALA A 9 -3.43 9.12 -6.77
N GLY A 10 -4.11 10.11 -6.17
CA GLY A 10 -4.77 9.98 -4.87
C GLY A 10 -3.83 10.16 -3.66
N ASN A 11 -4.26 9.65 -2.50
CA ASN A 11 -3.54 9.77 -1.21
C ASN A 11 -3.23 8.38 -0.63
N LEU A 12 -2.33 7.65 -1.30
CA LEU A 12 -1.93 6.28 -0.94
C LEU A 12 -1.34 6.20 0.47
N THR A 13 -0.70 7.26 0.93
CA THR A 13 -0.15 7.37 2.30
C THR A 13 -1.24 7.29 3.37
N SER A 14 -2.43 7.86 3.13
CA SER A 14 -3.56 7.74 4.07
C SER A 14 -4.05 6.30 4.20
N VAL A 15 -4.09 5.55 3.08
CA VAL A 15 -4.44 4.13 3.09
C VAL A 15 -3.43 3.34 3.91
N LYS A 16 -2.12 3.58 3.68
CA LYS A 16 -1.06 2.93 4.47
C LYS A 16 -1.21 3.21 5.96
N ARG A 17 -1.47 4.47 6.34
CA ARG A 17 -1.66 4.85 7.75
C ARG A 17 -2.85 4.15 8.40
N ALA A 18 -3.95 3.98 7.67
CA ALA A 18 -5.10 3.24 8.17
C ALA A 18 -4.77 1.75 8.39
N LEU A 19 -4.05 1.12 7.47
CA LEU A 19 -3.60 -0.26 7.62
C LEU A 19 -2.60 -0.43 8.76
N ASP A 20 -1.65 0.51 8.91
CA ASP A 20 -0.71 0.54 10.02
C ASP A 20 -1.44 0.66 11.38
N TYR A 21 -2.45 1.53 11.48
CA TYR A 21 -3.28 1.69 12.69
C TYR A 21 -4.05 0.41 13.05
N LEU A 22 -4.53 -0.32 12.04
CA LEU A 22 -5.23 -1.59 12.20
C LEU A 22 -4.28 -2.79 12.43
N GLY A 23 -2.95 -2.58 12.38
CA GLY A 23 -1.97 -3.63 12.58
C GLY A 23 -1.76 -4.55 11.37
N TYR A 24 -2.20 -4.14 10.18
CA TYR A 24 -2.00 -4.93 8.96
C TYR A 24 -0.71 -4.54 8.24
N PRO A 25 0.20 -5.50 7.97
CA PRO A 25 1.42 -5.22 7.22
C PRO A 25 1.08 -4.84 5.78
N SER A 26 1.53 -3.66 5.35
CA SER A 26 1.26 -3.13 4.01
C SER A 26 2.47 -2.39 3.40
N ARG A 27 2.52 -2.36 2.06
CA ARG A 27 3.57 -1.70 1.28
C ARG A 27 2.96 -0.95 0.08
N ILE A 28 3.39 0.29 -0.13
CA ILE A 28 3.08 1.02 -1.36
C ILE A 28 4.08 0.58 -2.43
N THR A 29 3.60 0.15 -3.60
CA THR A 29 4.47 -0.34 -4.68
C THR A 29 3.87 -0.12 -6.07
N SER A 30 4.72 0.16 -7.05
CA SER A 30 4.39 0.14 -8.48
C SER A 30 5.01 -1.05 -9.22
N ASP A 31 5.76 -1.91 -8.52
CA ASP A 31 6.36 -3.10 -9.10
C ASP A 31 5.40 -4.30 -8.98
N PRO A 32 4.88 -4.83 -10.11
CA PRO A 32 4.02 -6.01 -10.08
C PRO A 32 4.68 -7.23 -9.43
N LYS A 33 6.01 -7.33 -9.47
CA LYS A 33 6.75 -8.45 -8.86
C LYS A 33 6.71 -8.43 -7.33
N GLU A 34 6.40 -7.30 -6.70
CA GLU A 34 6.23 -7.22 -5.24
C GLU A 34 4.85 -7.70 -4.77
N VAL A 35 3.93 -8.00 -5.68
CA VAL A 35 2.54 -8.40 -5.40
C VAL A 35 2.25 -9.88 -5.76
N ILE A 36 3.10 -10.49 -6.59
CA ILE A 36 2.96 -11.88 -7.10
C ILE A 36 3.57 -12.89 -6.14
#